data_AF-A0A5D2RYU0-F1
#
_entry.id   AF-A0A5D2RYU0-F1
#
_cell.length_a   1.000
_cell.length_b   1.000
_cell.length_c   1.000
_cell.angle_alpha   90.00
_cell.angle_beta   90.00
_cell.angle_gamma   90.00
#
_symmetry.space_group_name_H-M   'P 1'
#
loop_
_entity.id
_entity.type
_entity.pdbx_description
1 polymer ?
#
loop_
_entity_poly.entity_id
_entity_poly.type
_entity_poly.pdbx_seq_one_letter_code
_entity_poly.pdbx_strand_id
1 'polypeptide(L)'
;MKIIKSGEDVLVAREVMCVFLLMSMADYSEQFFGYHDQLFDNFDGKFRFLGDNYDALLPGDGKPGLWMSSISKMGATYTLILRDEAIILEEKKRVNGENIEEGIDEGLDLVVPPVFDNCTKVLGAKEQVEARDLYWEAICGGGGRAEELLLGCCERNPFVGEPHVVLAQVYLNQGRFEEAEKEAERGVTLMLEWGSHWDNRMSWEGWVAWGRVLLLRAKEKSWPHSAWGVLSLGLVR
;
A
#
# COMPACT_ATOMS: atom_id res chain seq x y z
N MET A 1 20.62 15.83 -9.48
CA MET A 1 19.41 15.75 -10.34
C MET A 1 19.55 16.78 -11.46
N LYS A 2 18.95 16.62 -12.64
CA LYS A 2 19.03 17.66 -13.70
C LYS A 2 17.73 18.46 -13.82
N ILE A 3 17.84 19.76 -14.03
CA ILE A 3 16.67 20.58 -14.40
C ILE A 3 16.23 20.18 -15.81
N ILE A 4 14.99 19.73 -15.98
CA ILE A 4 14.47 19.23 -17.28
C ILE A 4 14.59 20.28 -18.40
N LYS A 5 14.43 21.56 -18.07
CA LYS A 5 14.50 22.67 -19.05
C LYS A 5 15.94 23.12 -19.39
N SER A 6 16.83 23.23 -18.39
CA SER A 6 18.18 23.78 -18.62
C SER A 6 19.27 22.71 -18.75
N GLY A 7 19.00 21.48 -18.32
CA GLY A 7 19.98 20.38 -18.30
C GLY A 7 21.07 20.52 -17.23
N GLU A 8 21.00 21.56 -16.40
CA GLU A 8 21.96 21.85 -15.34
C GLU A 8 21.86 20.86 -14.18
N ASP A 9 23.01 20.52 -13.60
CA ASP A 9 23.08 19.67 -12.42
C ASP A 9 22.71 20.45 -11.16
N VAL A 10 21.75 19.91 -10.42
CA VAL A 10 21.28 20.38 -9.13
C VAL A 10 21.81 19.41 -8.07
N LEU A 11 22.54 19.97 -7.11
CA LEU A 11 22.89 19.29 -5.87
C LEU A 11 21.65 19.28 -4.98
N VAL A 12 21.26 18.10 -4.49
CA VAL A 12 20.09 17.90 -3.64
C VAL A 12 20.57 17.23 -2.37
N ALA A 13 20.18 17.77 -1.21
CA ALA A 13 20.43 17.15 0.08
C ALA A 13 19.79 15.76 0.16
N ARG A 14 20.41 14.86 0.90
CA ARG A 14 20.00 13.45 0.94
C ARG A 14 18.68 13.28 1.72
N GLU A 15 18.45 14.16 2.67
CA GLU A 15 17.21 14.33 3.42
C GLU A 15 16.06 14.77 2.51
N VAL A 16 16.32 15.73 1.61
CA VAL A 16 15.35 16.17 0.60
C VAL A 16 15.03 15.02 -0.36
N MET A 17 16.02 14.20 -0.73
CA MET A 17 15.78 12.98 -1.52
C MET A 17 14.90 11.97 -0.77
N CYS A 18 15.11 11.79 0.54
CA CYS A 18 14.25 10.97 1.38
C CYS A 18 12.80 11.48 1.41
N VAL A 19 12.59 12.79 1.63
CA VAL A 19 11.25 13.40 1.57
C VAL A 19 10.63 13.19 0.19
N PHE A 20 11.39 13.38 -0.89
CA PHE A 20 10.90 13.15 -2.25
C PHE A 20 10.46 11.70 -2.47
N LEU A 21 11.24 10.72 -1.99
CA LEU A 21 10.86 9.30 -2.06
C LEU A 21 9.58 9.04 -1.28
N LEU A 22 9.48 9.53 -0.05
CA LEU A 22 8.29 9.37 0.80
C LEU A 22 7.04 9.96 0.13
N MET A 23 7.13 11.20 -0.37
CA MET A 23 6.02 11.85 -1.05
C MET A 23 5.63 11.12 -2.34
N SER A 24 6.60 10.59 -3.09
CA SER A 24 6.33 9.79 -4.28
C SER A 24 5.62 8.47 -3.94
N MET A 25 5.98 7.85 -2.82
CA MET A 25 5.29 6.64 -2.34
C MET A 25 3.82 6.93 -2.03
N ALA A 26 3.53 8.05 -1.35
CA ALA A 26 2.17 8.47 -1.02
C ALA A 26 1.34 8.84 -2.26
N ASP A 27 1.93 9.61 -3.18
CA ASP A 27 1.30 10.02 -4.44
C ASP A 27 0.89 8.81 -5.28
N TYR A 28 1.79 7.84 -5.41
CA TYR A 28 1.51 6.63 -6.18
C TYR A 28 0.47 5.73 -5.53
N SER A 29 0.46 5.58 -4.20
CA SER A 29 -0.54 4.75 -3.54
C SER A 29 -1.96 5.31 -3.67
N GLU A 30 -2.11 6.62 -3.79
CA GLU A 30 -3.42 7.28 -3.95
C GLU A 30 -3.89 7.35 -5.41
N GLN A 31 -2.98 7.67 -6.35
CA GLN A 31 -3.37 7.98 -7.73
C GLN A 31 -3.37 6.79 -8.68
N PHE A 32 -2.51 5.79 -8.44
CA PHE A 32 -2.31 4.72 -9.41
C PHE A 32 -3.19 3.50 -9.15
N PHE A 33 -3.96 3.14 -10.18
CA PHE A 33 -4.82 1.97 -10.24
C PHE A 33 -4.82 1.41 -11.68
N GLY A 34 -5.58 0.35 -11.93
CA GLY A 34 -5.52 -0.46 -13.15
C GLY A 34 -5.66 0.30 -14.47
N TYR A 35 -6.28 1.48 -14.48
CA TYR A 35 -6.26 2.38 -15.63
C TYR A 35 -4.84 2.74 -16.07
N HIS A 36 -3.95 3.08 -15.13
CA HIS A 36 -2.57 3.45 -15.42
C HIS A 36 -1.76 2.24 -15.89
N ASP A 37 -2.12 1.03 -15.44
CA ASP A 37 -1.49 -0.18 -15.96
C ASP A 37 -1.80 -0.38 -17.45
N GLN A 38 -3.02 -0.02 -17.89
CA GLN A 38 -3.40 -0.05 -19.30
C GLN A 38 -2.75 1.08 -20.11
N LEU A 39 -2.69 2.29 -19.54
CA LEU A 39 -2.10 3.46 -20.19
C LEU A 39 -0.62 3.25 -20.52
N PHE A 40 0.12 2.61 -19.62
CA PHE A 40 1.58 2.45 -19.69
C PHE A 40 2.07 1.02 -19.95
N ASP A 41 1.18 0.11 -20.35
CA ASP A 41 1.48 -1.32 -20.57
C ASP A 41 2.20 -2.00 -19.39
N ASN A 42 1.79 -1.69 -18.16
CA ASN A 42 2.43 -2.14 -16.92
C ASN A 42 2.04 -3.58 -16.49
N PHE A 43 1.76 -4.47 -17.43
CA PHE A 43 1.27 -5.81 -17.09
C PHE A 43 2.34 -6.71 -16.43
N ASP A 44 3.62 -6.32 -16.50
CA ASP A 44 4.72 -7.01 -15.82
C ASP A 44 4.96 -6.53 -14.38
N GLY A 45 4.21 -5.52 -13.92
CA GLY A 45 4.31 -4.94 -12.60
C GLY A 45 5.66 -4.31 -12.28
N LYS A 46 6.43 -3.87 -13.28
CA LYS A 46 7.71 -3.16 -13.04
C LYS A 46 7.57 -1.64 -13.05
N PHE A 47 6.44 -1.14 -13.54
CA PHE A 47 6.03 0.25 -13.54
C PHE A 47 7.08 1.17 -14.14
N ARG A 48 7.37 0.94 -15.43
CA ARG A 48 8.47 1.58 -16.18
C ARG A 48 8.01 2.70 -17.12
N PHE A 49 6.71 3.02 -17.16
CA PHE A 49 6.13 4.04 -18.04
C PHE A 49 6.55 3.87 -19.53
N LEU A 50 6.48 2.64 -20.04
CA LEU A 50 6.95 2.32 -21.40
C LEU A 50 5.86 2.29 -22.46
N GLY A 51 4.61 2.00 -22.07
CA GLY A 51 3.46 2.06 -22.96
C GLY A 51 2.99 3.49 -23.22
N ASP A 52 2.22 3.65 -24.29
CA ASP A 52 1.64 4.93 -24.74
C ASP A 52 0.20 4.70 -25.26
N ASN A 53 -0.57 3.90 -24.53
CA ASN A 53 -1.93 3.54 -24.91
C ASN A 53 -2.91 4.67 -24.54
N TYR A 54 -2.86 5.76 -25.27
CA TYR A 54 -3.71 6.94 -25.08
C TYR A 54 -5.21 6.67 -25.31
N ASP A 55 -5.57 5.51 -25.87
CA ASP A 55 -6.96 5.07 -26.04
C ASP A 55 -7.56 4.42 -24.77
N ALA A 56 -6.76 4.22 -23.71
CA ALA A 56 -7.25 3.75 -22.42
C ALA A 56 -8.31 4.70 -21.85
N LEU A 57 -9.40 4.15 -21.29
CA LEU A 57 -10.52 4.96 -20.77
C LEU A 57 -10.47 5.09 -19.25
N LEU A 58 -10.46 6.34 -18.75
CA LEU A 58 -10.65 6.65 -17.33
C LEU A 58 -12.16 6.57 -16.95
N PRO A 59 -12.55 5.98 -15.80
CA PRO A 59 -11.72 5.43 -14.73
C PRO A 59 -11.42 3.92 -14.85
N GLY A 60 -11.58 3.31 -16.02
CA GLY A 60 -11.40 1.86 -16.20
C GLY A 60 -12.39 1.03 -15.37
N ASP A 61 -11.95 -0.14 -14.90
CA ASP A 61 -12.71 -1.07 -14.05
C ASP A 61 -12.48 -0.87 -12.55
N GLY A 62 -11.62 0.09 -12.16
CA GLY A 62 -11.23 0.32 -10.78
C GLY A 62 -10.36 -0.79 -10.18
N LYS A 63 -9.78 -1.69 -11.00
CA LYS A 63 -8.87 -2.73 -10.53
C LYS A 63 -7.66 -2.13 -9.80
N PRO A 64 -7.14 -2.75 -8.72
CA PRO A 64 -5.94 -2.27 -8.07
C PRO A 64 -4.74 -2.16 -9.02
N GLY A 65 -3.89 -1.14 -8.84
CA GLY A 65 -2.74 -0.90 -9.71
C GLY A 65 -1.50 -1.72 -9.33
N LEU A 66 -0.59 -1.91 -10.29
CA LEU A 66 0.67 -2.64 -10.10
C LEU A 66 1.85 -1.72 -9.76
N TRP A 67 1.69 -0.89 -8.74
CA TRP A 67 2.70 0.07 -8.28
C TRP A 67 3.55 -0.44 -7.11
N MET A 68 3.07 -1.41 -6.32
CA MET A 68 3.65 -1.79 -5.03
C MET A 68 5.09 -2.29 -5.11
N SER A 69 5.46 -3.04 -6.15
CA SER A 69 6.86 -3.48 -6.31
C SER A 69 7.81 -2.30 -6.44
N SER A 70 7.43 -1.26 -7.20
CA SER A 70 8.26 -0.07 -7.37
C SER A 70 8.30 0.78 -6.11
N ILE A 71 7.16 0.99 -5.44
CA ILE A 71 7.09 1.72 -4.17
C ILE A 71 7.91 1.02 -3.08
N SER A 72 7.86 -0.31 -2.98
CA SER A 72 8.66 -1.03 -1.96
C SER A 72 10.17 -0.85 -2.15
N LYS A 73 10.65 -0.69 -3.40
CA LYS A 73 12.06 -0.35 -3.69
C LYS A 73 12.39 1.09 -3.32
N MET A 74 11.45 2.02 -3.48
CA MET A 74 11.59 3.40 -3.00
C MET A 74 11.74 3.41 -1.48
N GLY A 75 10.90 2.67 -0.74
CA GLY A 75 11.02 2.49 0.70
C GLY A 75 12.37 1.88 1.11
N ALA A 76 12.81 0.82 0.44
CA ALA A 76 14.12 0.23 0.71
C ALA A 76 15.28 1.22 0.44
N THR A 77 15.15 2.05 -0.59
CA THR A 77 16.15 3.09 -0.89
C THR A 77 16.14 4.19 0.16
N TYR A 78 14.96 4.62 0.61
CA TYR A 78 14.78 5.56 1.71
C TYR A 78 15.51 5.09 2.98
N THR A 79 15.32 3.83 3.38
CA THR A 79 15.99 3.29 4.57
C THR A 79 17.49 3.12 4.41
N LEU A 80 17.98 2.85 3.18
CA LEU A 80 19.42 2.83 2.89
C LEU A 80 20.05 4.22 3.02
N ILE A 81 19.40 5.27 2.49
CA ILE A 81 19.88 6.64 2.61
C ILE A 81 19.97 7.04 4.09
N LEU A 82 18.93 6.76 4.87
CA LEU A 82 18.89 7.04 6.30
C LEU A 82 20.04 6.38 7.09
N ARG A 83 20.31 5.10 6.81
CA ARG A 83 21.40 4.37 7.48
C ARG A 83 22.76 4.95 7.11
N ASP A 84 22.95 5.30 5.85
CA ASP A 84 24.19 5.89 5.36
C ASP A 84 24.41 7.31 5.93
N GLU A 85 23.37 8.12 6.07
CA GLU A 85 23.45 9.42 6.78
C GLU A 85 23.90 9.26 8.24
N ALA A 86 23.33 8.28 8.95
CA ALA A 86 23.72 8.00 10.33
C ALA A 86 25.21 7.63 10.45
N ILE A 87 25.73 6.85 9.50
CA ILE A 87 27.15 6.46 9.43
C ILE A 87 28.02 7.70 9.15
N ILE A 88 27.67 8.50 8.14
CA ILE A 88 28.41 9.72 7.78
C ILE A 88 28.46 10.69 8.97
N LEU A 89 27.34 10.88 9.66
CA LEU A 89 27.27 11.75 10.83
C LEU A 89 28.15 11.23 11.97
N GLU A 90 28.15 9.92 12.23
CA GLU A 90 29.01 9.30 13.23
C GLU A 90 30.50 9.46 12.87
N GLU A 91 30.87 9.28 11.60
CA GLU A 91 32.24 9.49 11.11
C GLU A 91 32.68 10.96 11.27
N LYS A 92 31.82 11.92 10.89
CA LYS A 92 32.08 13.35 11.10
C LYS A 92 32.32 13.68 12.56
N LYS A 93 31.50 13.13 13.48
CA LYS A 93 31.67 13.29 14.95
C LYS A 93 33.02 12.74 15.42
N ARG A 94 33.48 11.62 14.87
CA ARG A 94 34.78 11.03 15.23
C ARG A 94 35.97 11.85 14.74
N VAL A 95 35.87 12.50 13.59
CA VAL A 95 36.97 13.28 12.98
C VAL A 95 37.01 14.72 13.49
N ASN A 96 35.87 15.40 13.60
CA ASN A 96 35.79 16.83 13.91
C ASN A 96 35.40 17.16 15.37
N GLY A 97 35.10 16.15 16.20
CA GLY A 97 34.54 16.36 17.53
C GLY A 97 33.09 16.88 17.47
N GLU A 98 32.68 17.68 18.46
CA GLU A 98 31.32 18.28 18.52
C GLU A 98 31.12 19.48 17.56
N ASN A 99 32.18 19.95 16.89
CA ASN A 99 32.11 21.06 15.93
C ASN A 99 31.74 20.55 14.53
N ILE A 100 30.48 20.15 14.35
CA ILE A 100 29.91 19.87 13.03
C ILE A 100 29.15 21.12 12.59
N GLU A 101 29.60 21.77 11.52
CA GLU A 101 28.84 22.87 10.89
C GLU A 101 27.53 22.30 10.35
N GLU A 102 26.40 22.86 10.81
CA GLU A 102 25.08 22.44 10.36
C GLU A 102 24.88 22.84 8.88
N GLY A 103 24.75 21.84 8.02
CA GLY A 103 24.33 22.00 6.62
C GLY A 103 22.94 22.64 6.49
N ILE A 104 22.69 23.25 5.33
CA ILE A 104 21.52 24.10 5.02
C ILE A 104 20.16 23.38 5.24
N ASP A 105 20.13 22.04 5.21
CA ASP A 105 18.92 21.21 5.37
C ASP A 105 18.95 20.27 6.61
N GLU A 106 19.87 20.46 7.58
CA GLU A 106 20.05 19.59 8.76
C GLU A 106 18.91 19.63 9.81
N GLY A 107 17.76 20.22 9.48
CA GLY A 107 16.59 20.34 10.36
C GLY A 107 15.39 19.47 9.99
N LEU A 108 15.49 18.63 8.95
CA LEU A 108 14.38 17.75 8.53
C LEU A 108 14.33 16.48 9.37
N ASP A 109 13.26 16.31 10.14
CA ASP A 109 12.99 15.06 10.86
C ASP A 109 12.42 14.01 9.90
N LEU A 110 13.21 13.00 9.60
CA LEU A 110 12.86 11.95 8.66
C LEU A 110 12.15 10.79 9.38
N VAL A 111 10.89 10.56 9.02
CA VAL A 111 10.06 9.49 9.60
C VAL A 111 10.08 8.26 8.70
N VAL A 112 10.28 7.07 9.26
CA VAL A 112 10.15 5.81 8.51
C VAL A 112 8.68 5.39 8.50
N PRO A 113 8.02 5.29 7.33
CA PRO A 113 6.65 4.78 7.25
C PRO A 113 6.58 3.32 7.69
N PRO A 114 5.47 2.90 8.33
CA PRO A 114 5.31 1.52 8.80
C PRO A 114 5.11 0.50 7.65
N VAL A 115 4.80 0.96 6.44
CA VAL A 115 4.55 0.10 5.27
C VAL A 115 5.79 -0.73 4.89
N PHE A 116 5.55 -1.90 4.28
CA PHE A 116 6.61 -2.83 3.85
C PHE A 116 7.60 -3.21 4.97
N ASP A 117 7.10 -3.43 6.19
CA ASP A 117 7.92 -3.74 7.38
C ASP A 117 8.96 -2.63 7.61
N ASN A 118 8.46 -1.43 7.87
CA ASN A 118 9.26 -0.22 8.07
C ASN A 118 10.19 0.07 6.88
N CYS A 119 9.66 -0.08 5.66
CA CYS A 119 10.36 0.14 4.40
C CYS A 119 11.61 -0.74 4.22
N THR A 120 11.64 -1.93 4.83
CA THR A 120 12.78 -2.86 4.72
C THR A 120 12.54 -4.05 3.78
N LYS A 121 11.27 -4.32 3.43
CA LYS A 121 10.91 -5.40 2.50
C LYS A 121 10.65 -4.87 1.11
N VAL A 122 11.09 -5.64 0.12
CA VAL A 122 10.83 -5.38 -1.30
C VAL A 122 9.85 -6.44 -1.80
N LEU A 123 8.72 -5.99 -2.34
CA LEU A 123 7.74 -6.85 -2.99
C LEU A 123 8.17 -7.12 -4.44
N GLY A 124 8.21 -8.38 -4.83
CA GLY A 124 8.55 -8.76 -6.19
C GLY A 124 7.43 -8.41 -7.19
N ALA A 125 7.82 -8.10 -8.42
CA ALA A 125 6.89 -7.66 -9.46
C ALA A 125 5.90 -8.77 -9.86
N LYS A 126 6.36 -10.02 -9.89
CA LYS A 126 5.53 -11.18 -10.23
C LYS A 126 4.53 -11.47 -9.10
N GLU A 127 4.98 -11.43 -7.86
CA GLU A 127 4.19 -11.68 -6.66
C GLU A 127 3.06 -10.67 -6.54
N GLN A 128 3.30 -9.38 -6.79
CA GLN A 128 2.21 -8.39 -6.79
C GLN A 128 1.18 -8.62 -7.90
N VAL A 129 1.62 -9.04 -9.10
CA VAL A 129 0.71 -9.33 -10.22
C VAL A 129 -0.20 -10.49 -9.87
N GLU A 130 0.40 -11.59 -9.38
CA GLU A 130 -0.34 -12.77 -8.95
C GLU A 130 -1.30 -12.44 -7.81
N ALA A 131 -0.87 -11.67 -6.80
CA ALA A 131 -1.73 -11.25 -5.70
C ALA A 131 -2.95 -10.44 -6.20
N ARG A 132 -2.70 -9.43 -7.04
CA ARG A 132 -3.75 -8.59 -7.63
C ARG A 132 -4.75 -9.43 -8.41
N ASP A 133 -4.28 -10.36 -9.23
CA ASP A 133 -5.15 -11.15 -10.09
C ASP A 133 -5.99 -12.15 -9.28
N LEU A 134 -5.42 -12.75 -8.22
CA LEU A 134 -6.16 -13.57 -7.26
C LEU A 134 -7.25 -12.77 -6.53
N TYR A 135 -6.91 -11.58 -6.02
CA TYR A 135 -7.87 -10.67 -5.40
C TYR A 135 -8.99 -10.29 -6.38
N TRP A 136 -8.62 -9.93 -7.60
CA TRP A 136 -9.58 -9.52 -8.63
C TRP A 136 -10.53 -10.65 -9.00
N GLU A 137 -10.02 -11.87 -9.15
CA GLU A 137 -10.84 -13.07 -9.36
C GLU A 137 -11.78 -13.31 -8.17
N ALA A 138 -11.31 -13.14 -6.93
CA ALA A 138 -12.14 -13.32 -5.74
C ALA A 138 -13.32 -12.32 -5.68
N ILE A 139 -13.07 -11.04 -6.00
CA ILE A 139 -14.12 -10.02 -5.94
C ILE A 139 -15.06 -10.09 -7.14
N CYS A 140 -14.56 -10.35 -8.34
CA CYS A 140 -15.37 -10.34 -9.56
C CYS A 140 -16.01 -11.70 -9.89
N GLY A 141 -15.40 -12.81 -9.45
CA GLY A 141 -15.79 -14.18 -9.81
C GLY A 141 -16.86 -14.82 -8.92
N GLY A 142 -17.24 -14.18 -7.80
CA GLY A 142 -18.26 -14.68 -6.88
C GLY A 142 -17.72 -15.62 -5.76
N GLY A 143 -18.58 -15.93 -4.78
CA GLY A 143 -18.15 -16.44 -3.47
C GLY A 143 -17.60 -17.87 -3.38
N GLY A 144 -17.70 -18.69 -4.44
CA GLY A 144 -17.42 -20.14 -4.35
C GLY A 144 -15.95 -20.51 -4.07
N ARG A 145 -15.00 -19.68 -4.51
CA ARG A 145 -13.54 -19.86 -4.31
C ARG A 145 -12.88 -18.67 -3.60
N ALA A 146 -13.68 -17.78 -3.04
CA ALA A 146 -13.18 -16.52 -2.49
C ALA A 146 -12.14 -16.73 -1.39
N GLU A 147 -12.34 -17.69 -0.50
CA GLU A 147 -11.38 -17.99 0.59
C GLU A 147 -10.00 -18.39 0.05
N GLU A 148 -9.95 -19.38 -0.85
CA GLU A 148 -8.71 -19.88 -1.47
C GLU A 148 -7.94 -18.75 -2.17
N LEU A 149 -8.65 -17.95 -2.97
CA LEU A 149 -8.07 -16.87 -3.76
C LEU A 149 -7.55 -15.74 -2.86
N LEU A 150 -8.31 -15.34 -1.83
CA LEU A 150 -7.92 -14.27 -0.91
C LEU A 150 -6.73 -14.70 -0.04
N LEU A 151 -6.69 -15.95 0.43
CA LEU A 151 -5.53 -16.49 1.13
C LEU A 151 -4.27 -16.44 0.25
N GLY A 152 -4.39 -16.88 -1.00
CA GLY A 152 -3.29 -16.79 -1.97
C GLY A 152 -2.85 -15.35 -2.25
N CYS A 153 -3.79 -14.41 -2.30
CA CYS A 153 -3.48 -12.98 -2.41
C CYS A 153 -2.67 -12.48 -1.20
N CYS A 154 -3.13 -12.74 0.03
CA CYS A 154 -2.46 -12.32 1.25
C CYS A 154 -1.06 -12.92 1.40
N GLU A 155 -0.87 -14.17 0.95
CA GLU A 155 0.45 -14.82 0.96
C GLU A 155 1.43 -14.13 -0.01
N ARG A 156 0.97 -13.79 -1.22
CA ARG A 156 1.80 -13.16 -2.26
C ARG A 156 2.04 -11.68 -2.01
N ASN A 157 1.08 -10.98 -1.43
CA ASN A 157 1.18 -9.58 -1.05
C ASN A 157 0.61 -9.35 0.37
N PRO A 158 1.46 -9.45 1.41
CA PRO A 158 1.02 -9.33 2.81
C PRO A 158 0.89 -7.87 3.29
N PHE A 159 0.99 -6.91 2.37
CA PHE A 159 1.09 -5.48 2.67
C PHE A 159 -0.17 -4.70 2.30
N VAL A 160 -1.26 -5.34 1.83
CA VAL A 160 -2.52 -4.68 1.44
C VAL A 160 -3.66 -5.12 2.35
N GLY A 161 -4.54 -4.19 2.74
CA GLY A 161 -5.55 -4.46 3.75
C GLY A 161 -6.85 -5.07 3.22
N GLU A 162 -7.23 -4.73 1.98
CA GLU A 162 -8.51 -5.08 1.37
C GLU A 162 -8.72 -6.60 1.27
N PRO A 163 -7.73 -7.42 0.85
CA PRO A 163 -7.91 -8.87 0.81
C PRO A 163 -8.22 -9.45 2.20
N HIS A 164 -7.56 -8.94 3.25
CA HIS A 164 -7.80 -9.34 4.64
C HIS A 164 -9.22 -8.93 5.11
N VAL A 165 -9.67 -7.72 4.79
CA VAL A 165 -11.04 -7.26 5.11
C VAL A 165 -12.08 -8.16 4.45
N VAL A 166 -11.92 -8.48 3.17
CA VAL A 166 -12.88 -9.34 2.46
C VAL A 166 -12.81 -10.79 2.96
N LEU A 167 -11.62 -11.29 3.29
CA LEU A 167 -11.46 -12.62 3.88
C LEU A 167 -12.14 -12.73 5.25
N ALA A 168 -12.08 -11.67 6.07
CA ALA A 168 -12.82 -11.61 7.33
C ALA A 168 -14.33 -11.73 7.12
N GLN A 169 -14.89 -11.10 6.08
CA GLN A 169 -16.30 -11.23 5.74
C GLN A 169 -16.65 -12.66 5.31
N VAL A 170 -15.78 -13.33 4.55
CA VAL A 170 -15.94 -14.75 4.19
C VAL A 170 -16.01 -15.61 5.45
N TYR A 171 -15.10 -15.41 6.41
CA TYR A 171 -15.11 -16.15 7.67
C TYR A 171 -16.35 -15.85 8.52
N LEU A 172 -16.82 -14.60 8.57
CA LEU A 172 -18.07 -14.24 9.24
C LEU A 172 -19.29 -14.94 8.62
N ASN A 173 -19.37 -15.00 7.29
CA ASN A 173 -20.42 -15.74 6.58
C ASN A 173 -20.41 -17.24 6.92
N GLN A 174 -19.25 -17.80 7.28
CA GLN A 174 -19.07 -19.20 7.67
C GLN A 174 -19.21 -19.42 9.20
N GLY A 175 -19.41 -18.36 9.99
CA GLY A 175 -19.46 -18.44 11.47
C GLY A 175 -18.10 -18.66 12.14
N ARG A 176 -16.99 -18.44 11.41
CA ARG A 176 -15.61 -18.58 11.88
C ARG A 176 -15.12 -17.25 12.48
N PHE A 177 -15.64 -16.93 13.66
CA PHE A 177 -15.46 -15.61 14.26
C PHE A 177 -14.01 -15.33 14.66
N GLU A 178 -13.28 -16.32 15.16
CA GLU A 178 -11.89 -16.16 15.59
C GLU A 178 -10.94 -15.88 14.42
N GLU A 179 -11.11 -16.54 13.27
CA GLU A 179 -10.35 -16.20 12.06
C GLU A 179 -10.77 -14.84 11.50
N ALA A 180 -12.08 -14.54 11.50
CA ALA A 180 -12.56 -13.25 11.04
C ALA A 180 -11.98 -12.07 11.84
N GLU A 181 -11.88 -12.20 13.16
CA GLU A 181 -11.32 -11.15 14.02
C GLU A 181 -9.87 -10.84 13.63
N LYS A 182 -9.04 -11.87 13.44
CA LYS A 182 -7.63 -11.73 13.04
C LYS A 182 -7.48 -11.03 11.70
N GLU A 183 -8.24 -11.48 10.69
CA GLU A 183 -8.17 -10.91 9.35
C GLU A 183 -8.71 -9.47 9.32
N ALA A 184 -9.80 -9.18 10.04
CA ALA A 184 -10.34 -7.82 10.10
C ALA A 184 -9.37 -6.86 10.80
N GLU A 185 -8.75 -7.28 11.91
CA GLU A 185 -7.75 -6.48 12.62
C GLU A 185 -6.51 -6.23 11.75
N ARG A 186 -6.02 -7.26 11.05
CA ARG A 186 -4.89 -7.13 10.13
C ARG A 186 -5.21 -6.18 8.98
N GLY A 187 -6.37 -6.35 8.35
CA GLY A 187 -6.82 -5.52 7.24
C GLY A 187 -6.95 -4.05 7.61
N VAL A 188 -7.62 -3.75 8.74
CA VAL A 188 -7.75 -2.37 9.25
C VAL A 188 -6.39 -1.78 9.60
N THR A 189 -5.50 -2.55 10.25
CA THR A 189 -4.15 -2.09 10.57
C THR A 189 -3.39 -1.67 9.31
N LEU A 190 -3.38 -2.52 8.29
CA LEU A 190 -2.70 -2.21 7.02
C LEU A 190 -3.29 -0.97 6.32
N MET A 191 -4.61 -0.81 6.31
CA MET A 191 -5.25 0.39 5.75
C MET A 191 -4.85 1.66 6.51
N LEU A 192 -4.68 1.59 7.83
CA LEU A 192 -4.21 2.73 8.63
C LEU A 192 -2.73 3.02 8.42
N GLU A 193 -1.90 1.99 8.23
CA GLU A 193 -0.48 2.15 7.90
C GLU A 193 -0.26 2.84 6.56
N TRP A 194 -1.08 2.52 5.55
CA TRP A 194 -1.04 3.14 4.23
C TRP A 194 -1.69 4.51 4.16
N GLY A 195 -2.79 4.73 4.90
CA GLY A 195 -3.60 5.95 4.77
C GLY A 195 -4.26 6.13 3.40
N SER A 196 -4.27 5.09 2.57
CA SER A 196 -4.86 5.05 1.22
C SER A 196 -5.41 3.65 0.93
N HIS A 197 -6.25 3.53 -0.11
CA HIS A 197 -6.83 2.26 -0.53
C HIS A 197 -6.11 1.70 -1.75
N TRP A 198 -5.99 0.38 -1.82
CA TRP A 198 -5.49 -0.34 -2.99
C TRP A 198 -6.61 -0.59 -4.02
N ASP A 199 -7.83 -0.85 -3.55
CA ASP A 199 -9.02 -0.99 -4.40
C ASP A 199 -9.85 0.30 -4.41
N ASN A 200 -9.81 1.01 -5.55
CA ASN A 200 -10.40 2.32 -5.73
C ASN A 200 -11.91 2.30 -5.97
N ARG A 201 -12.58 1.13 -5.94
CA ARG A 201 -14.06 1.05 -6.06
C ARG A 201 -14.79 1.56 -4.82
N MET A 202 -14.09 1.69 -3.69
CA MET A 202 -14.60 2.25 -2.44
C MET A 202 -13.55 3.20 -1.86
N SER A 203 -13.99 4.28 -1.21
CA SER A 203 -13.05 5.19 -0.54
C SER A 203 -12.34 4.51 0.63
N TRP A 204 -11.24 5.12 1.09
CA TRP A 204 -10.44 4.59 2.19
C TRP A 204 -11.26 4.58 3.48
N GLU A 205 -12.03 5.62 3.75
CA GLU A 205 -12.94 5.69 4.89
C GLU A 205 -14.00 4.58 4.81
N GLY A 206 -14.51 4.29 3.61
CA GLY A 206 -15.45 3.20 3.39
C GLY A 206 -14.86 1.84 3.74
N TRP A 207 -13.64 1.57 3.25
CA TRP A 207 -12.90 0.35 3.55
C TRP A 207 -12.59 0.21 5.05
N VAL A 208 -12.10 1.28 5.70
CA VAL A 208 -11.82 1.29 7.14
C VAL A 208 -13.09 1.10 7.95
N ALA A 209 -14.19 1.77 7.58
CA ALA A 209 -15.48 1.62 8.24
C ALA A 209 -15.99 0.18 8.12
N TRP A 210 -15.91 -0.41 6.92
CA TRP A 210 -16.32 -1.79 6.69
C TRP A 210 -15.48 -2.77 7.52
N GLY A 211 -14.15 -2.66 7.46
CA GLY A 211 -13.25 -3.50 8.25
C GLY A 211 -13.53 -3.40 9.76
N ARG A 212 -13.83 -2.20 10.28
CA ARG A 212 -14.21 -2.00 11.69
C ARG A 212 -15.54 -2.65 12.04
N VAL A 213 -16.54 -2.59 11.16
CA VAL A 213 -17.80 -3.33 11.34
C VAL A 213 -17.53 -4.82 11.42
N LEU A 214 -16.76 -5.39 10.48
CA LEU A 214 -16.43 -6.82 10.51
C LEU A 214 -15.72 -7.21 11.81
N LEU A 215 -14.74 -6.42 12.25
CA LEU A 215 -14.01 -6.64 13.50
C LEU A 215 -14.95 -6.62 14.72
N LEU A 216 -15.86 -5.64 14.79
CA LEU A 216 -16.85 -5.56 15.86
C LEU A 216 -17.76 -6.80 15.86
N ARG A 217 -18.27 -7.19 14.69
CA ARG A 217 -19.16 -8.34 14.54
C ARG A 217 -18.47 -9.67 14.86
N ALA A 218 -17.19 -9.81 14.53
CA ALA A 218 -16.36 -10.95 14.91
C ALA A 218 -16.22 -11.06 16.43
N LYS A 219 -15.87 -9.95 17.10
CA LYS A 219 -15.76 -9.88 18.57
C LYS A 219 -17.08 -10.16 19.29
N GLU A 220 -18.19 -9.68 18.75
CA GLU A 220 -19.54 -9.95 19.25
C GLU A 220 -20.04 -11.37 18.93
N LYS A 221 -19.29 -12.13 18.13
CA LYS A 221 -19.67 -13.46 17.62
C LYS A 221 -21.06 -13.45 16.98
N SER A 222 -21.34 -12.42 16.20
CA SER A 222 -22.67 -12.22 15.62
C SER A 222 -22.61 -11.70 14.19
N TRP A 223 -23.27 -12.39 13.27
CA TRP A 223 -23.31 -12.02 11.86
C TRP A 223 -24.73 -12.19 11.29
N PRO A 224 -25.27 -11.23 10.53
CA PRO A 224 -26.58 -11.37 9.92
C PRO A 224 -26.61 -12.47 8.85
N HIS A 225 -27.71 -13.22 8.83
CA HIS A 225 -27.95 -14.30 7.84
C HIS A 225 -29.05 -13.92 6.84
N SER A 226 -29.25 -12.62 6.62
CA SER A 226 -30.20 -12.08 5.65
C SER A 226 -29.62 -10.86 4.94
N ALA A 227 -30.01 -10.66 3.67
CA ALA A 227 -29.54 -9.53 2.88
C ALA A 227 -29.85 -8.18 3.55
N TRP A 228 -31.06 -8.02 4.10
CA TRP A 228 -31.43 -6.81 4.86
C TRP A 228 -30.62 -6.65 6.14
N GLY A 229 -30.26 -7.74 6.81
CA GLY A 229 -29.40 -7.69 7.98
C GLY A 229 -28.00 -7.17 7.62
N VAL A 230 -27.42 -7.62 6.50
CA VAL A 230 -26.13 -7.13 5.99
C VAL A 230 -26.22 -5.64 5.63
N LEU A 231 -27.25 -5.22 4.89
CA LEU A 231 -27.44 -3.81 4.51
C LEU A 231 -27.63 -2.89 5.73
N SER A 232 -28.11 -3.43 6.86
CA SER A 232 -28.35 -2.66 8.07
C SER A 232 -27.11 -2.49 8.97
N LEU A 233 -25.99 -3.15 8.66
CA LEU A 233 -24.78 -3.14 9.51
C LEU A 233 -24.14 -1.75 9.67
N GLY A 234 -24.44 -0.81 8.77
CA GLY A 234 -23.95 0.58 8.82
C GLY A 234 -24.98 1.59 9.33
N LEU A 235 -26.19 1.17 9.72
CA LEU A 235 -27.23 2.08 10.19
C LEU A 235 -27.00 2.39 11.67
N VAL A 236 -26.73 3.66 11.97
CA VAL A 236 -26.77 4.19 13.33
C VAL A 236 -28.23 4.29 13.75
N ARG A 237 -28.57 3.77 14.92
CA ARG A 237 -29.91 3.97 15.52
C ARG A 237 -30.02 5.33 16.18
#